data_AF-A0ABD5S0H6-F1
#
_entry.id   AF-A0ABD5S0H6-F1
#
_cell.length_a   1.000
_cell.length_b   1.000
_cell.length_c   1.000
_cell.angle_alpha   90.00
_cell.angle_beta   90.00
_cell.angle_gamma   90.00
#
_symmetry.space_group_name_H-M   'P 1'
#
loop_
_entity.id
_entity.type
_entity.pdbx_description
1 polymer ?
#
loop_
_entity_poly.entity_id
_entity_poly.type
_entity_poly.pdbx_seq_one_letter_code
_entity_poly.pdbx_strand_id
1 'polypeptide(L)' 'MTSDRDTAADAPSADQSGTENAGRCEWCGEEFDTQQWHYPGTERTAEGELLLRVFCSQHCRAHWEYRDSTPAAGE' A
#
# COMPACT_ATOMS: atom_id res chain seq x y z
N MET A 1 -12.37 -26.28 50.34
CA MET A 1 -11.90 -25.00 49.79
C MET A 1 -10.74 -25.31 48.86
N THR A 2 -10.90 -24.95 47.58
CA THR A 2 -9.93 -24.86 46.47
C THR A 2 -9.21 -26.17 46.08
N SER A 3 -9.20 -26.61 44.82
CA SER A 3 -8.53 -25.89 43.74
C SER A 3 -9.19 -26.08 42.38
N ASP A 4 -9.32 -24.94 41.73
CA ASP A 4 -9.83 -24.68 40.39
C ASP A 4 -8.66 -24.77 39.38
N ARG A 5 -8.97 -25.24 38.16
CA ARG A 5 -8.31 -24.93 36.87
C ARG A 5 -6.81 -25.16 36.68
N ASP A 6 -6.50 -26.05 35.73
CA ASP A 6 -5.43 -25.79 34.75
C ASP A 6 -5.80 -26.42 33.39
N THR A 7 -6.79 -25.82 32.73
CA THR A 7 -6.93 -25.98 31.28
C THR A 7 -5.86 -25.09 30.67
N ALA A 8 -4.70 -25.68 30.39
CA ALA A 8 -3.65 -25.03 29.63
C ALA A 8 -4.26 -24.53 28.31
N ALA A 9 -4.43 -23.22 28.23
CA ALA A 9 -4.85 -22.54 27.03
C ALA A 9 -3.77 -22.76 25.97
N ASP A 10 -4.13 -23.55 24.95
CA ASP A 10 -3.40 -23.64 23.69
C ASP A 10 -3.38 -22.22 23.10
N ALA A 11 -2.30 -21.48 23.40
CA ALA A 11 -2.08 -20.16 22.84
C ALA A 11 -1.79 -20.35 21.35
N PRO A 12 -2.61 -19.80 20.43
CA PRO A 12 -2.26 -19.86 19.03
C PRO A 12 -0.94 -19.11 18.87
N SER A 13 0.10 -19.86 18.50
CA SER A 13 1.36 -19.28 18.02
C SER A 13 1.02 -18.56 16.72
N ALA A 14 0.70 -17.28 16.83
CA ALA A 14 0.43 -16.39 15.72
C ALA A 14 1.75 -16.07 15.01
N ASP A 15 2.27 -17.05 14.28
CA ASP A 15 3.34 -16.89 13.29
C ASP A 15 2.71 -16.43 11.97
N GLN A 16 2.03 -15.27 11.95
CA GLN A 16 1.40 -14.73 10.74
C GLN A 16 1.27 -13.19 10.81
N SER A 17 2.36 -12.45 10.86
CA SER A 17 2.28 -10.97 10.79
C SER A 17 3.42 -10.30 10.04
N GLY A 18 3.85 -10.89 8.92
CA GLY A 18 4.83 -10.26 8.01
C GLY A 18 4.24 -9.38 6.91
N THR A 19 2.92 -9.45 6.65
CA THR A 19 2.33 -8.96 5.39
C THR A 19 1.15 -8.00 5.57
N GLU A 20 0.72 -7.73 6.80
CA GLU A 20 -0.51 -6.98 7.07
C GLU A 20 -0.43 -5.46 6.81
N ASN A 21 0.75 -4.94 6.47
CA ASN A 21 0.98 -3.51 6.20
C ASN A 21 1.84 -3.27 4.95
N ALA A 22 1.67 -4.10 3.91
CA ALA A 22 2.37 -3.92 2.64
C ALA A 22 1.46 -3.22 1.62
N GLY A 23 1.88 -2.05 1.13
CA GLY A 23 1.33 -1.35 0.00
C GLY A 23 2.17 -1.64 -1.24
N ARG A 24 1.62 -1.39 -2.44
CA ARG A 24 2.34 -1.59 -3.70
C ARG A 24 2.50 -0.28 -4.45
N CYS A 25 3.73 0.01 -4.90
CA CYS A 25 4.01 1.20 -5.70
C CYS A 25 3.31 1.09 -7.06
N GLU A 26 2.51 2.09 -7.40
CA GLU A 26 1.79 2.12 -8.67
C GLU A 26 2.74 2.14 -9.89
N TRP A 27 3.94 2.71 -9.74
CA TRP A 27 4.90 2.83 -10.83
C TRP A 27 5.79 1.58 -11.01
N CYS A 28 6.53 1.18 -9.96
CA CYS A 28 7.51 0.09 -10.07
C CYS A 28 6.96 -1.27 -9.61
N GLY A 29 5.78 -1.32 -8.98
CA GLY A 29 5.20 -2.56 -8.45
C GLY A 29 5.88 -3.11 -7.19
N GLU A 30 6.91 -2.43 -6.66
CA GLU A 30 7.57 -2.84 -5.43
C GLU A 30 6.67 -2.63 -4.21
N GLU A 31 6.80 -3.52 -3.24
CA GLU A 31 6.11 -3.43 -1.97
C GLU A 31 6.77 -2.38 -1.07
N PHE A 32 5.96 -1.67 -0.30
CA PHE A 32 6.43 -0.70 0.68
C PHE A 32 5.61 -0.80 1.96
N ASP A 33 6.22 -0.43 3.08
CA ASP A 33 5.59 -0.44 4.39
C ASP A 33 4.57 0.71 4.53
N THR A 34 3.28 0.40 4.63
CA THR A 34 2.21 1.41 4.72
C THR A 34 2.18 2.17 6.04
N GLN A 35 2.95 1.77 7.05
CA GLN A 35 3.08 2.52 8.30
C GLN A 35 4.02 3.72 8.18
N GLN A 36 4.82 3.79 7.10
CA GLN A 36 5.71 4.90 6.81
C GLN A 36 5.05 5.91 5.87
N TRP A 37 5.52 7.16 5.92
CA TRP A 37 5.05 8.17 4.99
C TRP A 37 5.56 7.86 3.57
N HIS A 38 4.64 7.83 2.61
CA HIS A 38 4.93 7.62 1.19
C HIS A 38 4.48 8.81 0.35
N TYR A 39 4.85 8.80 -0.92
CA TYR A 39 4.56 9.91 -1.83
C TYR A 39 3.19 9.66 -2.49
N PRO A 40 2.14 10.44 -2.18
CA PRO A 40 0.86 10.30 -2.86
C PRO A 40 0.88 11.01 -4.22
N GLY A 41 0.03 10.59 -5.15
CA GLY A 41 -0.32 11.31 -6.39
C GLY A 41 -1.83 11.24 -6.61
N THR A 42 -2.38 12.23 -7.29
CA THR A 42 -3.83 12.33 -7.54
C THR A 42 -4.11 12.40 -9.03
N GLU A 43 -5.09 11.64 -9.48
CA GLU A 43 -5.56 11.61 -10.87
C GLU A 43 -7.07 11.83 -10.90
N ARG A 44 -7.59 12.48 -11.95
CA ARG A 44 -9.03 12.46 -12.22
C ARG A 44 -9.34 11.49 -13.36
N THR A 45 -10.32 10.62 -13.15
CA THR A 45 -10.82 9.75 -14.22
C THR A 45 -11.62 10.55 -15.26
N ALA A 46 -11.93 9.92 -16.39
CA ALA A 46 -12.77 10.51 -17.42
C ALA A 46 -14.19 10.85 -16.91
N GLU A 47 -14.66 10.11 -15.93
CA GLU A 47 -15.92 10.25 -15.21
C GLU A 47 -15.87 11.31 -14.11
N GLY A 48 -14.69 11.91 -13.87
CA GLY A 48 -14.48 12.97 -12.89
C GLY A 48 -14.19 12.49 -11.47
N GLU A 49 -14.00 11.19 -11.25
CA GLU A 49 -13.64 10.62 -9.96
C GLU A 49 -12.19 10.96 -9.60
N LEU A 50 -11.92 11.23 -8.32
CA LEU A 50 -10.56 11.47 -7.85
C LEU A 50 -9.95 10.16 -7.37
N LEU A 51 -8.89 9.71 -8.04
CA LEU A 51 -8.09 8.56 -7.64
C LEU A 51 -6.84 9.01 -6.89
N LEU A 52 -6.58 8.37 -5.75
CA LEU A 52 -5.35 8.52 -4.99
C LEU A 52 -4.43 7.32 -5.29
N ARG A 53 -3.21 7.61 -5.72
CA ARG A 53 -2.14 6.64 -5.99
C ARG A 53 -0.99 6.86 -5.03
N VAL A 54 -0.25 5.81 -4.69
CA VAL A 54 0.86 5.86 -3.72
C VAL A 54 2.12 5.28 -4.33
N PHE A 55 3.25 5.96 -4.07
CA PHE A 55 4.56 5.64 -4.64
C PHE A 55 5.60 5.45 -3.53
N CYS A 56 6.47 4.45 -3.71
CA CYS A 56 7.56 4.15 -2.77
C CYS A 56 8.64 5.25 -2.72
N SER A 57 8.71 6.11 -3.74
CA SER A 57 9.71 7.19 -3.83
C SER A 57 9.20 8.40 -4.61
N GLN A 58 9.80 9.56 -4.34
CA GLN A 58 9.54 10.79 -5.10
C GLN A 58 9.86 10.60 -6.59
N HIS A 59 10.88 9.79 -6.91
CA HIS A 59 11.26 9.49 -8.28
C HIS A 59 10.16 8.71 -9.01
N CYS A 60 9.62 7.66 -8.39
CA CYS A 60 8.50 6.90 -8.94
C CYS A 60 7.26 7.75 -9.18
N ARG A 61 6.92 8.64 -8.22
CA ARG A 61 5.83 9.61 -8.38
C ARG A 61 6.09 10.53 -9.57
N ALA A 62 7.27 11.15 -9.64
CA ALA A 62 7.60 12.11 -10.70
C ALA A 62 7.54 11.46 -12.09
N HIS A 63 8.08 10.24 -12.24
CA HIS A 63 8.00 9.49 -13.50
C HIS A 63 6.57 9.21 -13.94
N TRP A 64 5.70 8.84 -12.99
CA TRP A 64 4.28 8.67 -13.25
C TRP A 64 3.63 9.99 -13.72
N GLU A 65 3.88 11.11 -13.04
CA GLU A 65 3.35 12.43 -13.42
C GLU A 65 3.82 12.88 -14.83
N TYR A 66 5.08 12.59 -15.18
CA TYR A 66 5.63 12.93 -16.50
C TYR A 66 5.08 12.07 -17.64
N ARG A 67 4.74 10.80 -17.37
CA ARG A 67 4.11 9.93 -18.37
C ARG A 67 2.70 10.42 -18.71
N ASP A 68 1.94 10.87 -17.73
CA ASP A 68 0.59 11.40 -17.92
C ASP A 68 0.59 12.74 -18.69
N SER A 69 1.64 13.53 -18.51
CA SER A 69 1.79 14.83 -19.19
C SER A 69 2.39 14.74 -20.60
N THR A 70 2.59 13.54 -21.15
CA THR A 70 2.86 13.38 -22.59
C THR A 70 1.52 13.36 -23.32
N PRO A 71 1.12 14.42 -24.06
CA PRO A 71 -0.06 14.33 -24.91
C PRO A 71 0.15 13.18 -25.88
N ALA A 72 -0.83 12.29 -26.01
CA ALA A 72 -0.87 11.34 -27.11
C ALA A 72 -0.71 12.15 -28.40
N ALA A 73 0.48 12.10 -29.01
CA ALA A 73 0.69 12.65 -30.32
C ALA A 73 -0.29 11.93 -31.23
N GLY A 74 -1.27 12.68 -31.76
CA GLY A 74 -2.25 12.15 -32.67
C GLY A 74 -1.56 11.55 -33.90
N GLU A 75 -2.05 10.38 -34.30
CA GLU A 75 -1.88 9.80 -35.63
C GLU A 75 -3.25 9.58 -36.26
#